data_AF-A0A0S8ABP7-F1
#
_entry.id   AF-A0A0S8ABP7-F1
#
_cell.length_a   1.000
_cell.length_b   1.000
_cell.length_c   1.000
_cell.angle_alpha   90.00
_cell.angle_beta   90.00
_cell.angle_gamma   90.00
#
_symmetry.space_group_name_H-M   'P 1'
#
loop_
_entity.id
_entity.type
_entity.pdbx_description
1 polymer ?
#
loop_
_entity_poly.entity_id
_entity_poly.type
_entity_poly.pdbx_seq_one_letter_code
_entity_poly.pdbx_strand_id
1 'polypeptide(L)'
;MRLQDFDTSKQYQATLVSSERITEDDAPTEVKELIFDIKHTDFQYQLGQLVGVLVPGPHDFGHETHFRLYTIADDPKTSHIQQKITLCVRRCNYIDDYSGEQYQGIASNYLCDLKPGANVTLSGPYGLPFEIPDDKAADILMIGMGTGIAPFRAFIKHIYHNLGGWQGKVRLFYGAHTGLEMLYMNDKRDDFSNYYDEDTFKAYQAISPRPHWGEPIAIEQALEQHEHEVWDMICHHKTYVYVAGLEAISESLDKIFSKMAKNEEKWQRRKAELKAGKRWIELLY
;
A
#
# COMPACT_ATOMS: atom_id res chain seq x y z
N MET A 1 -16.40 -1.97 -0.18
CA MET A 1 -16.28 -3.41 0.14
C MET A 1 -17.24 -3.74 1.28
N ARG A 2 -18.17 -4.69 1.09
CA ARG A 2 -19.11 -5.10 2.15
C ARG A 2 -18.61 -6.39 2.80
N LEU A 3 -18.88 -6.58 4.09
CA LEU A 3 -18.47 -7.79 4.83
C LEU A 3 -18.96 -9.09 4.17
N GLN A 4 -20.14 -9.07 3.58
CA GLN A 4 -20.75 -10.20 2.86
C GLN A 4 -19.98 -10.65 1.61
N ASP A 5 -19.05 -9.83 1.09
CA ASP A 5 -18.28 -10.14 -0.11
C ASP A 5 -17.05 -11.03 0.21
N PHE A 6 -16.75 -11.26 1.50
CA PHE A 6 -15.58 -11.99 1.95
C PHE A 6 -15.95 -13.14 2.88
N ASP A 7 -15.33 -14.30 2.69
CA ASP A 7 -15.43 -15.40 3.63
C ASP A 7 -14.64 -15.06 4.90
N THR A 8 -15.35 -14.76 5.99
CA THR A 8 -14.77 -14.45 7.31
C THR A 8 -14.82 -15.62 8.29
N SER A 9 -15.06 -16.85 7.79
CA SER A 9 -15.07 -18.05 8.62
C SER A 9 -13.68 -18.38 9.19
N LYS A 10 -12.61 -18.09 8.43
CA LYS A 10 -11.23 -18.34 8.85
C LYS A 10 -10.68 -17.16 9.64
N GLN A 11 -10.81 -17.24 10.96
CA GLN A 11 -10.40 -16.19 11.89
C GLN A 11 -9.18 -16.57 12.71
N TYR A 12 -8.38 -15.57 13.05
CA TYR A 12 -7.17 -15.73 13.85
C TYR A 12 -7.11 -14.68 14.93
N GLN A 13 -6.70 -15.09 16.12
CA GLN A 13 -6.40 -14.17 17.21
C GLN A 13 -4.99 -13.63 17.04
N ALA A 14 -4.89 -12.31 16.94
CA ALA A 14 -3.64 -11.59 16.80
C ALA A 14 -3.43 -10.66 18.00
N THR A 15 -2.23 -10.67 18.58
CA THR A 15 -1.85 -9.78 19.67
C THR A 15 -1.01 -8.64 19.13
N LEU A 16 -1.40 -7.40 19.42
CA LEU A 16 -0.60 -6.23 19.07
C LEU A 16 0.71 -6.23 19.87
N VAL A 17 1.83 -6.21 19.16
CA VAL A 17 3.20 -6.19 19.73
C VAL A 17 3.74 -4.76 19.79
N SER A 18 3.59 -3.99 18.71
CA SER A 18 4.01 -2.59 18.65
C SER A 18 2.95 -1.73 17.95
N SER A 19 2.85 -0.48 18.38
CA SER A 19 1.97 0.56 17.82
C SER A 19 2.73 1.88 17.82
N GLU A 20 3.28 2.24 16.65
CA GLU A 20 4.18 3.39 16.49
C GLU A 20 3.61 4.35 15.46
N ARG A 21 3.58 5.64 15.78
CA ARG A 21 3.26 6.68 14.79
C ARG A 21 4.46 6.88 13.86
N ILE A 22 4.20 6.80 12.55
CA ILE A 22 5.22 6.91 11.50
C ILE A 22 5.08 8.18 10.65
N THR A 23 4.14 9.06 10.99
CA THR A 23 4.11 10.46 10.53
C THR A 23 4.66 11.39 11.60
N GLU A 24 5.08 12.59 11.21
CA GLU A 24 5.53 13.60 12.19
C GLU A 24 4.41 13.94 13.19
N ASP A 25 4.79 14.38 14.39
CA ASP A 25 3.83 14.60 15.49
C ASP A 25 2.84 15.73 15.17
N ASP A 26 3.31 16.73 14.40
CA ASP A 26 2.54 17.87 13.90
C ASP A 26 1.88 17.61 12.53
N ALA A 27 2.07 16.43 11.93
CA ALA A 27 1.40 16.05 10.70
C ALA A 27 -0.12 16.07 10.90
N PRO A 28 -0.90 16.56 9.91
CA PRO A 28 -2.36 16.66 10.01
C PRO A 28 -3.03 15.28 10.12
N THR A 29 -2.37 14.25 9.59
CA THR A 29 -2.86 12.87 9.61
C THR A 29 -1.94 11.99 10.44
N GLU A 30 -2.52 11.25 11.39
CA GLU A 30 -1.82 10.17 12.08
C GLU A 30 -1.80 8.90 11.21
N VAL A 31 -0.61 8.38 10.92
CA VAL A 31 -0.43 7.03 10.38
C VAL A 31 0.40 6.24 11.37
N LYS A 32 -0.06 5.02 11.69
CA LYS A 32 0.66 4.11 12.58
C LYS A 32 1.14 2.86 11.86
N GLU A 33 2.33 2.42 12.20
CA GLU A 33 2.82 1.06 11.99
C GLU A 33 2.38 0.20 13.17
N LEU A 34 1.58 -0.83 12.89
CA LEU A 34 1.09 -1.77 13.88
C LEU A 34 1.66 -3.16 13.60
N ILE A 35 2.39 -3.72 14.54
CA ILE A 35 2.96 -5.06 14.43
C ILE A 35 2.10 -6.02 15.23
N PHE A 36 1.55 -7.02 14.57
CA PHE A 36 0.74 -8.07 15.20
C PHE A 36 1.47 -9.40 15.19
N ASP A 37 1.26 -10.13 16.28
CA ASP A 37 1.68 -11.51 16.45
C ASP A 37 0.48 -12.45 16.37
N ILE A 38 0.50 -13.35 15.39
CA ILE A 38 -0.59 -14.28 15.11
C ILE A 38 -0.28 -15.62 15.78
N LYS A 39 -1.13 -16.00 16.75
CA LYS A 39 -0.93 -17.17 17.62
C LYS A 39 -1.23 -18.53 16.96
N HIS A 40 -1.39 -18.55 15.64
CA HIS A 40 -1.80 -19.71 14.87
C HIS A 40 -0.77 -20.07 13.80
N THR A 41 -0.35 -21.34 13.78
CA THR A 41 0.69 -21.85 12.88
C THR A 41 0.20 -22.07 11.44
N ASP A 42 -1.12 -22.07 11.21
CA ASP A 42 -1.73 -22.29 9.89
C ASP A 42 -2.04 -20.97 9.14
N PHE A 43 -1.82 -19.82 9.78
CA PHE A 43 -1.87 -18.55 9.06
C PHE A 43 -0.64 -18.46 8.14
N GLN A 44 -0.88 -18.44 6.84
CA GLN A 44 0.15 -18.22 5.84
C GLN A 44 -0.37 -17.15 4.88
N TYR A 45 0.52 -16.25 4.49
CA TYR A 45 0.23 -15.20 3.54
C TYR A 45 1.38 -15.06 2.55
N GLN A 46 1.08 -14.44 1.44
CA GLN A 46 2.03 -14.03 0.42
C GLN A 46 2.08 -12.51 0.37
N LEU A 47 3.19 -12.00 -0.14
CA LEU A 47 3.41 -10.57 -0.22
C LEU A 47 2.32 -9.88 -1.04
N GLY A 48 1.85 -8.72 -0.57
CA GLY A 48 0.79 -7.95 -1.21
C GLY A 48 -0.63 -8.40 -0.84
N GLN A 49 -0.78 -9.51 -0.10
CA GLN A 49 -2.08 -9.93 0.43
C GLN A 49 -2.57 -9.03 1.57
N LEU A 50 -3.86 -9.14 1.82
CA LEU A 50 -4.62 -8.35 2.78
C LEU A 50 -5.06 -9.22 3.96
N VAL A 51 -5.26 -8.60 5.12
CA VAL A 51 -6.04 -9.19 6.22
C VAL A 51 -7.30 -8.37 6.47
N GLY A 52 -8.37 -9.05 6.84
CA GLY A 52 -9.57 -8.42 7.35
C GLY A 52 -9.47 -8.22 8.85
N VAL A 53 -9.70 -7.01 9.34
CA VAL A 53 -9.82 -6.69 10.76
C VAL A 53 -11.30 -6.69 11.12
N LEU A 54 -11.67 -7.49 12.13
CA LEU A 54 -13.02 -7.57 12.67
C LEU A 54 -13.08 -6.77 13.98
N VAL A 55 -13.67 -5.58 13.92
CA VAL A 55 -13.85 -4.71 15.08
C VAL A 55 -15.13 -5.13 15.81
N PRO A 56 -15.06 -5.50 17.11
CA PRO A 56 -16.25 -5.87 17.87
C PRO A 56 -17.16 -4.66 18.08
N GLY A 57 -18.48 -4.92 18.09
CA GLY A 57 -19.51 -3.92 18.31
C GLY A 57 -19.81 -3.63 19.79
N PRO A 58 -20.96 -3.01 20.09
CA PRO A 58 -22.07 -2.75 19.15
C PRO A 58 -21.73 -1.67 18.12
N HIS A 59 -22.18 -1.87 16.87
CA HIS A 59 -22.15 -0.86 15.80
C HIS A 59 -23.58 -0.50 15.38
N ASP A 60 -23.71 0.55 14.58
CA ASP A 60 -24.99 1.01 14.05
C ASP A 60 -25.77 -0.11 13.36
N PHE A 61 -27.10 0.04 13.33
CA PHE A 61 -28.03 -0.93 12.73
C PHE A 61 -27.94 -2.35 13.31
N GLY A 62 -27.40 -2.51 14.51
CA GLY A 62 -27.33 -3.79 15.22
C GLY A 62 -26.22 -4.72 14.73
N HIS A 63 -25.23 -4.19 13.99
CA HIS A 63 -24.09 -4.99 13.55
C HIS A 63 -23.16 -5.33 14.73
N GLU A 64 -22.90 -6.62 14.92
CA GLU A 64 -22.01 -7.12 15.98
C GLU A 64 -20.52 -6.93 15.66
N THR A 65 -20.18 -6.81 14.38
CA THR A 65 -18.81 -6.62 13.92
C THR A 65 -18.73 -5.65 12.74
N HIS A 66 -17.64 -4.90 12.68
CA HIS A 66 -17.29 -4.04 11.55
C HIS A 66 -16.02 -4.59 10.89
N PHE A 67 -16.08 -4.85 9.58
CA PHE A 67 -14.99 -5.46 8.83
C PHE A 67 -14.28 -4.45 7.94
N ARG A 68 -12.94 -4.47 7.96
CA ARG A 68 -12.13 -3.66 7.04
C ARG A 68 -10.85 -4.38 6.63
N LEU A 69 -10.48 -4.26 5.36
CA LEU A 69 -9.24 -4.82 4.82
C LEU A 69 -8.06 -3.88 4.99
N TYR A 70 -6.90 -4.47 5.29
CA TYR A 70 -5.60 -3.80 5.38
C TYR A 70 -4.53 -4.64 4.71
N THR A 71 -3.66 -4.00 3.93
CA THR A 71 -2.52 -4.66 3.29
C THR A 71 -1.46 -5.04 4.31
N ILE A 72 -0.93 -6.24 4.17
CA ILE A 72 0.21 -6.69 4.96
C ILE A 72 1.47 -6.02 4.40
N ALA A 73 2.16 -5.25 5.24
CA ALA A 73 3.34 -4.44 4.90
C ALA A 73 4.68 -5.14 5.20
N ASP A 74 4.63 -6.45 5.44
CA ASP A 74 5.78 -7.29 5.73
C ASP A 74 5.96 -8.38 4.68
N ASP A 75 7.20 -8.84 4.58
CA ASP A 75 7.56 -10.04 3.85
C ASP A 75 7.28 -11.30 4.70
N PRO A 76 6.57 -12.31 4.17
CA PRO A 76 6.24 -13.52 4.92
C PRO A 76 7.50 -14.26 5.38
N LYS A 77 7.68 -14.34 6.70
CA LYS A 77 8.78 -15.11 7.29
C LYS A 77 8.49 -16.61 7.19
N THR A 78 9.54 -17.38 6.93
CA THR A 78 9.51 -18.86 6.88
C THR A 78 9.28 -19.52 8.26
N SER A 79 9.06 -18.77 9.34
CA SER A 79 8.86 -19.34 10.68
C SER A 79 7.47 -19.96 10.82
N HIS A 80 7.41 -21.28 10.95
CA HIS A 80 6.14 -22.02 11.13
C HIS A 80 5.52 -21.90 12.53
N ILE A 81 6.23 -21.30 13.49
CA ILE A 81 5.81 -21.28 14.90
C ILE A 81 5.06 -20.00 15.25
N GLN A 82 5.39 -18.89 14.59
CA GLN A 82 4.86 -17.57 14.92
C GLN A 82 4.93 -16.66 13.70
N GLN A 83 3.77 -16.15 13.28
CA GLN A 83 3.66 -15.25 12.15
C GLN A 83 3.47 -13.83 12.65
N LYS A 84 4.37 -12.94 12.23
CA LYS A 84 4.24 -11.52 12.47
C LYS A 84 3.82 -10.83 11.20
N ILE A 85 2.85 -9.93 11.32
CA ILE A 85 2.43 -9.06 10.24
C ILE A 85 2.53 -7.61 10.69
N THR A 86 2.84 -6.73 9.75
CA THR A 86 2.83 -5.29 9.96
C THR A 86 1.70 -4.68 9.13
N LEU A 87 0.92 -3.80 9.74
CA LEU A 87 -0.12 -3.01 9.08
C LEU A 87 0.26 -1.53 9.12
N CYS A 88 0.10 -0.84 8.00
CA CYS A 88 0.23 0.61 7.91
C CYS A 88 -1.16 1.24 7.92
N VAL A 89 -1.56 1.84 9.04
CA VAL A 89 -2.94 2.29 9.29
C VAL A 89 -2.99 3.80 9.38
N ARG A 90 -3.67 4.45 8.44
CA ARG A 90 -4.02 5.87 8.50
C ARG A 90 -5.29 6.05 9.32
N ARG A 91 -5.26 6.92 10.34
CA ARG A 91 -6.47 7.34 11.05
C ARG A 91 -7.35 8.14 10.09
N CYS A 92 -8.59 7.69 9.88
CA CYS A 92 -9.50 8.32 8.94
C CYS A 92 -10.64 9.01 9.68
N ASN A 93 -10.95 10.22 9.24
CA ASN A 93 -12.18 10.94 9.59
C ASN A 93 -12.87 11.31 8.27
N TYR A 94 -14.20 11.35 8.27
CA TYR A 94 -14.98 11.81 7.13
C TYR A 94 -15.94 12.90 7.59
N ILE A 95 -16.23 13.84 6.70
CA ILE A 95 -17.22 14.89 6.92
C ILE A 95 -18.47 14.45 6.18
N ASP A 96 -19.60 14.42 6.85
CA ASP A 96 -20.88 14.18 6.21
C ASP A 96 -21.28 15.43 5.40
N ASP A 97 -21.46 15.27 4.09
CA ASP A 97 -21.69 16.39 3.18
C ASP A 97 -23.00 17.15 3.46
N TYR A 98 -23.96 16.52 4.17
CA TYR A 98 -25.27 17.11 4.46
C TYR A 98 -25.29 17.86 5.80
N SER A 99 -24.83 17.22 6.87
CA SER A 99 -24.80 17.78 8.22
C SER A 99 -23.55 18.63 8.49
N GLY A 100 -22.47 18.39 7.73
CA GLY A 100 -21.14 18.98 7.98
C GLY A 100 -20.43 18.38 9.21
N GLU A 101 -21.01 17.36 9.85
CA GLU A 101 -20.42 16.73 11.02
C GLU A 101 -19.25 15.82 10.63
N GLN A 102 -18.22 15.83 11.48
CA GLN A 102 -17.07 14.95 11.31
C GLN A 102 -17.28 13.65 12.08
N TYR A 103 -17.16 12.53 11.37
CA TYR A 103 -17.26 11.19 11.90
C TYR A 103 -15.92 10.46 11.84
N GLN A 104 -15.67 9.63 12.83
CA GLN A 104 -14.46 8.81 12.91
C GLN A 104 -14.66 7.48 12.18
N GLY A 105 -13.69 7.10 11.35
CA GLY A 105 -13.68 5.77 10.74
C GLY A 105 -13.51 4.68 11.81
N ILE A 106 -14.45 3.74 11.89
CA ILE A 106 -14.53 2.72 12.95
C ILE A 106 -13.23 1.92 13.07
N ALA A 107 -12.80 1.24 12.00
CA ALA A 107 -11.64 0.34 12.04
C ALA A 107 -10.30 1.07 12.19
N SER A 108 -10.09 2.19 11.50
CA SER A 108 -8.81 2.89 11.59
C SER A 108 -8.62 3.57 12.94
N ASN A 109 -9.66 4.16 13.53
CA ASN A 109 -9.57 4.71 14.89
C ASN A 109 -9.39 3.60 15.92
N TYR A 110 -10.19 2.52 15.83
CA TYR A 110 -10.01 1.33 16.68
C TYR A 110 -8.56 0.85 16.70
N LEU A 111 -7.98 0.61 15.53
CA LEU A 111 -6.59 0.15 15.38
C LEU A 111 -5.56 1.17 15.89
N CYS A 112 -5.71 2.45 15.56
CA CYS A 112 -4.78 3.47 16.00
C CYS A 112 -4.82 3.71 17.51
N ASP A 113 -5.93 3.42 18.18
CA ASP A 113 -6.07 3.56 19.65
C ASP A 113 -5.63 2.31 20.43
N LEU A 114 -5.34 1.21 19.75
CA LEU A 114 -4.83 0.00 20.40
C LEU A 114 -3.48 0.24 21.07
N LYS A 115 -3.33 -0.41 22.24
CA LYS A 115 -2.09 -0.47 23.00
C LYS A 115 -1.45 -1.84 22.85
N PRO A 116 -0.10 -1.95 22.85
CA PRO A 116 0.58 -3.23 22.89
C PRO A 116 0.00 -4.17 23.96
N GLY A 117 -0.19 -5.44 23.60
CA GLY A 117 -0.87 -6.47 24.38
C GLY A 117 -2.36 -6.64 24.07
N ALA A 118 -2.99 -5.71 23.35
CA ALA A 118 -4.38 -5.87 22.90
C ALA A 118 -4.54 -7.03 21.91
N ASN A 119 -5.67 -7.73 21.98
CA ASN A 119 -6.01 -8.78 21.01
C ASN A 119 -7.02 -8.25 19.98
N VAL A 120 -6.84 -8.67 18.74
CA VAL A 120 -7.69 -8.33 17.60
C VAL A 120 -8.02 -9.63 16.86
N THR A 121 -9.24 -9.72 16.36
CA THR A 121 -9.64 -10.81 15.47
C THR A 121 -9.35 -10.42 14.03
N LEU A 122 -8.48 -11.19 13.38
CA LEU A 122 -8.16 -11.07 11.97
C LEU A 122 -8.85 -12.17 11.16
N SER A 123 -9.03 -11.93 9.87
CA SER A 123 -9.57 -12.89 8.91
C SER A 123 -8.76 -12.88 7.60
N GLY A 124 -8.73 -14.01 6.90
CA GLY A 124 -8.05 -14.16 5.60
C GLY A 124 -6.89 -15.16 5.58
N PRO A 125 -5.80 -14.91 4.82
CA PRO A 125 -5.55 -13.71 4.01
C PRO A 125 -6.48 -13.58 2.80
N TYR A 126 -6.55 -12.38 2.22
CA TYR A 126 -7.34 -12.05 1.03
C TYR A 126 -6.49 -11.42 -0.07
N GLY A 127 -7.05 -11.34 -1.26
CA GLY A 127 -6.43 -10.70 -2.42
C GLY A 127 -5.42 -11.60 -3.12
N LEU A 128 -5.08 -11.20 -4.34
CA LEU A 128 -4.02 -11.84 -5.11
C LEU A 128 -2.66 -11.34 -4.61
N PRO A 129 -1.67 -12.22 -4.48
CA PRO A 129 -0.32 -11.81 -4.12
C PRO A 129 0.27 -10.87 -5.17
N PHE A 130 1.14 -9.98 -4.72
CA PHE A 130 2.07 -9.29 -5.60
C PHE A 130 3.19 -10.27 -5.93
N GLU A 131 3.07 -10.93 -7.08
CA GLU A 131 4.12 -11.83 -7.57
C GLU A 131 5.31 -11.00 -8.04
N ILE A 132 6.50 -11.28 -7.49
CA ILE A 132 7.78 -10.73 -7.98
C ILE A 132 8.22 -11.62 -9.16
N PRO A 133 8.63 -11.05 -10.30
CA PRO A 133 9.16 -11.86 -11.39
C PRO A 133 10.43 -12.63 -10.99
N ASP A 134 10.57 -13.87 -11.46
CA ASP A 134 11.79 -14.66 -11.23
C ASP A 134 13.00 -14.09 -12.00
N ASP A 135 12.74 -13.44 -13.14
CA ASP A 135 13.79 -12.82 -13.95
C ASP A 135 14.29 -11.53 -13.29
N LYS A 136 15.47 -11.58 -12.69
CA LYS A 136 16.12 -10.43 -12.03
C LYS A 136 16.50 -9.30 -13.00
N ALA A 137 16.44 -9.52 -14.31
CA ALA A 137 16.59 -8.47 -15.32
C ALA A 137 15.25 -7.76 -15.65
N ALA A 138 14.15 -8.16 -15.01
CA ALA A 138 12.86 -7.49 -15.14
C ALA A 138 12.88 -6.10 -14.49
N ASP A 139 12.26 -5.14 -15.17
CA ASP A 139 12.03 -3.82 -14.63
C ASP A 139 10.77 -3.84 -13.75
N ILE A 140 10.82 -3.14 -12.61
CA ILE A 140 9.73 -3.03 -11.64
C ILE A 140 9.38 -1.55 -11.47
N LEU A 141 8.16 -1.19 -11.85
CA LEU A 141 7.59 0.14 -11.65
C LEU A 141 6.51 0.06 -10.57
N MET A 142 6.74 0.71 -9.44
CA MET A 142 5.81 0.77 -8.30
C MET A 142 5.25 2.18 -8.17
N ILE A 143 3.94 2.30 -7.98
CA ILE A 143 3.24 3.58 -7.80
C ILE A 143 2.34 3.47 -6.57
N GLY A 144 2.74 4.13 -5.47
CA GLY A 144 2.12 3.96 -4.14
C GLY A 144 1.77 5.26 -3.45
N MET A 145 0.48 5.60 -3.33
CA MET A 145 0.03 6.87 -2.72
C MET A 145 -0.47 6.68 -1.29
N GLY A 146 0.01 7.52 -0.36
CA GLY A 146 -0.30 7.43 1.06
C GLY A 146 0.01 6.03 1.62
N THR A 147 -0.97 5.39 2.25
CA THR A 147 -0.83 4.02 2.78
C THR A 147 -0.65 2.95 1.70
N GLY A 148 -0.85 3.28 0.42
CA GLY A 148 -0.52 2.40 -0.71
C GLY A 148 0.97 2.06 -0.83
N ILE A 149 1.85 2.76 -0.10
CA ILE A 149 3.28 2.43 -0.01
C ILE A 149 3.56 1.13 0.77
N ALA A 150 2.63 0.72 1.63
CA ALA A 150 2.78 -0.43 2.54
C ALA A 150 3.23 -1.73 1.86
N PRO A 151 2.60 -2.20 0.76
CA PRO A 151 3.07 -3.39 0.05
C PRO A 151 4.47 -3.20 -0.55
N PHE A 152 4.83 -2.00 -1.00
CA PHE A 152 6.13 -1.72 -1.63
C PHE A 152 7.28 -1.75 -0.65
N ARG A 153 7.03 -1.44 0.63
CA ARG A 153 7.99 -1.67 1.72
C ARG A 153 8.42 -3.14 1.79
N ALA A 154 7.45 -4.05 1.86
CA ALA A 154 7.74 -5.49 1.85
C ALA A 154 8.44 -5.90 0.56
N PHE A 155 8.00 -5.34 -0.57
CA PHE A 155 8.49 -5.70 -1.90
C PHE A 155 9.96 -5.39 -2.10
N ILE A 156 10.37 -4.15 -1.81
CA ILE A 156 11.74 -3.70 -1.94
C ILE A 156 12.65 -4.51 -1.00
N LYS A 157 12.22 -4.72 0.24
CA LYS A 157 12.94 -5.59 1.19
C LYS A 157 13.13 -7.00 0.66
N HIS A 158 12.09 -7.60 0.08
CA HIS A 158 12.20 -8.94 -0.50
C HIS A 158 13.16 -8.98 -1.70
N ILE A 159 13.06 -8.01 -2.61
CA ILE A 159 13.93 -7.89 -3.79
C ILE A 159 15.40 -7.82 -3.39
N TYR A 160 15.76 -6.94 -2.45
CA TYR A 160 17.16 -6.67 -2.14
C TYR A 160 17.74 -7.57 -1.05
N HIS A 161 17.00 -7.87 0.03
CA HIS A 161 17.53 -8.70 1.11
C HIS A 161 17.36 -10.21 0.89
N ASN A 162 16.22 -10.65 0.35
CA ASN A 162 15.94 -12.08 0.22
C ASN A 162 16.41 -12.65 -1.11
N LEU A 163 16.10 -11.96 -2.22
CA LEU A 163 16.50 -12.40 -3.55
C LEU A 163 17.93 -11.96 -3.89
N GLY A 164 18.24 -10.68 -3.65
CA GLY A 164 19.53 -10.04 -3.92
C GLY A 164 19.93 -10.01 -5.40
N GLY A 165 20.87 -9.14 -5.77
CA GLY A 165 21.45 -9.12 -7.13
C GLY A 165 20.43 -8.85 -8.23
N TRP A 166 19.45 -7.98 -7.96
CA TRP A 166 18.54 -7.47 -8.97
C TRP A 166 19.32 -6.66 -10.02
N GLN A 167 18.94 -6.74 -11.29
CA GLN A 167 19.66 -6.11 -12.41
C GLN A 167 18.77 -5.15 -13.20
N GLY A 168 17.46 -5.41 -13.24
CA GLY A 168 16.49 -4.50 -13.86
C GLY A 168 16.29 -3.23 -13.03
N LYS A 169 15.67 -2.22 -13.63
CA LYS A 169 15.35 -0.98 -12.93
C LYS A 169 14.22 -1.21 -11.93
N VAL A 170 14.42 -0.79 -10.69
CA VAL A 170 13.36 -0.72 -9.67
C VAL A 170 13.06 0.75 -9.42
N ARG A 171 11.84 1.19 -9.75
CA ARG A 171 11.37 2.57 -9.58
C ARG A 171 10.18 2.62 -8.66
N LEU A 172 10.23 3.44 -7.62
CA LEU A 172 9.12 3.71 -6.72
C LEU A 172 8.67 5.16 -6.89
N PHE A 173 7.44 5.37 -7.33
CA PHE A 173 6.78 6.67 -7.21
C PHE A 173 5.86 6.64 -6.00
N TYR A 174 6.10 7.54 -5.06
CA TYR A 174 5.35 7.57 -3.81
C TYR A 174 5.11 9.01 -3.35
N GLY A 175 4.14 9.21 -2.49
CA GLY A 175 3.71 10.56 -2.20
C GLY A 175 2.63 10.69 -1.14
N ALA A 176 2.54 11.91 -0.63
CA ALA A 176 1.59 12.34 0.39
C ALA A 176 1.17 13.79 0.12
N HIS A 177 0.17 14.30 0.86
CA HIS A 177 -0.24 15.70 0.69
C HIS A 177 0.87 16.64 1.14
N THR A 178 1.49 16.37 2.30
CA THR A 178 2.60 17.15 2.84
C THR A 178 3.85 16.30 3.05
N GLY A 179 5.03 16.94 3.16
CA GLY A 179 6.27 16.25 3.53
C GLY A 179 6.19 15.54 4.89
N LEU A 180 5.40 16.07 5.83
CA LEU A 180 5.17 15.52 7.17
C LEU A 180 4.39 14.20 7.16
N GLU A 181 3.71 13.91 6.05
CA GLU A 181 2.90 12.71 5.83
C GLU A 181 3.61 11.67 4.96
N MET A 182 4.84 11.95 4.49
CA MET A 182 5.65 10.96 3.77
C MET A 182 5.94 9.79 4.70
N LEU A 183 5.80 8.56 4.21
CA LEU A 183 5.96 7.35 5.01
C LEU A 183 7.23 6.61 4.60
N TYR A 184 7.91 5.99 5.57
CA TYR A 184 9.08 5.11 5.37
C TYR A 184 10.31 5.78 4.70
N MET A 185 10.29 7.09 4.56
CA MET A 185 11.38 7.97 4.12
C MET A 185 11.30 9.31 4.85
N ASN A 186 11.22 9.26 6.17
CA ASN A 186 11.15 10.44 7.04
C ASN A 186 11.93 10.20 8.35
N ASP A 187 12.00 11.21 9.22
CA ASP A 187 12.77 11.13 10.46
C ASP A 187 12.21 10.11 11.46
N LYS A 188 10.90 9.82 11.40
CA LYS A 188 10.26 8.80 12.24
C LYS A 188 10.58 7.37 11.77
N ARG A 189 10.68 7.16 10.47
CA ARG A 189 10.87 5.85 9.84
C ARG A 189 11.50 6.02 8.46
N ASP A 190 12.72 5.53 8.30
CA ASP A 190 13.47 5.61 7.04
C ASP A 190 13.92 4.22 6.58
N ASP A 191 12.94 3.41 6.19
CA ASP A 191 13.19 2.03 5.81
C ASP A 191 13.75 1.95 4.37
N PHE A 192 13.36 2.86 3.47
CA PHE A 192 13.79 2.80 2.07
C PHE A 192 15.20 3.34 1.82
N SER A 193 15.74 4.20 2.68
CA SER A 193 17.13 4.68 2.55
C SER A 193 18.17 3.56 2.57
N ASN A 194 17.85 2.44 3.22
CA ASN A 194 18.69 1.24 3.27
C ASN A 194 18.94 0.59 1.89
N TYR A 195 18.25 1.03 0.84
CA TYR A 195 18.39 0.48 -0.51
C TYR A 195 18.82 1.53 -1.54
N TYR A 196 19.14 2.75 -1.13
CA TYR A 196 19.57 3.82 -2.05
C TYR A 196 20.98 3.63 -2.61
N ASP A 197 21.78 2.77 -1.98
CA ASP A 197 23.07 2.31 -2.47
C ASP A 197 22.96 1.24 -3.56
N GLU A 198 21.76 0.67 -3.78
CA GLU A 198 21.49 -0.23 -4.89
C GLU A 198 21.33 0.57 -6.19
N ASP A 199 22.28 0.40 -7.12
CA ASP A 199 22.28 1.08 -8.44
C ASP A 199 20.96 0.92 -9.22
N THR A 200 20.25 -0.18 -8.96
CA THR A 200 18.96 -0.49 -9.59
C THR A 200 17.79 0.26 -8.98
N PHE A 201 17.88 0.74 -7.73
CA PHE A 201 16.76 1.38 -7.02
C PHE A 201 16.75 2.89 -7.17
N LYS A 202 15.57 3.45 -7.48
CA LYS A 202 15.30 4.89 -7.29
C LYS A 202 13.88 5.08 -6.79
N ALA A 203 13.71 6.00 -5.84
CA ALA A 203 12.38 6.46 -5.43
C ALA A 203 12.21 7.96 -5.75
N TYR A 204 11.02 8.30 -6.22
CA TYR A 204 10.62 9.63 -6.65
C TYR A 204 9.41 10.08 -5.85
N GLN A 205 9.53 11.28 -5.27
CA GLN A 205 8.53 11.85 -4.39
C GLN A 205 7.49 12.65 -5.16
N ALA A 206 6.23 12.48 -4.79
CA ALA A 206 5.11 13.31 -5.23
C ALA A 206 4.49 13.98 -4.01
N ILE A 207 4.52 15.32 -3.97
CA ILE A 207 3.91 16.12 -2.91
C ILE A 207 2.82 16.98 -3.52
N SER A 208 1.72 17.22 -2.79
CA SER A 208 0.71 18.17 -3.26
C SER A 208 1.35 19.56 -3.47
N PRO A 209 1.07 20.28 -4.57
CA PRO A 209 1.63 21.61 -4.78
C PRO A 209 1.03 22.63 -3.84
N ARG A 210 -0.23 22.42 -3.43
CA ARG A 210 -0.99 23.31 -2.53
C ARG A 210 -1.81 22.47 -1.53
N PRO A 211 -1.17 21.79 -0.56
CA PRO A 211 -1.85 20.90 0.37
C PRO A 211 -2.89 21.62 1.23
N HIS A 212 -2.61 22.87 1.64
CA HIS A 212 -3.54 23.69 2.41
C HIS A 212 -4.81 24.09 1.65
N TRP A 213 -4.81 23.94 0.31
CA TRP A 213 -5.96 24.19 -0.56
C TRP A 213 -6.68 22.90 -0.95
N GLY A 214 -6.33 21.77 -0.33
CA GLY A 214 -6.92 20.46 -0.61
C GLY A 214 -6.50 19.87 -1.96
N GLU A 215 -5.44 20.38 -2.59
CA GLU A 215 -4.98 19.80 -3.84
C GLU A 215 -4.47 18.37 -3.64
N PRO A 216 -4.77 17.45 -4.59
CA PRO A 216 -4.34 16.07 -4.50
C PRO A 216 -2.81 15.95 -4.59
N ILE A 217 -2.31 14.78 -4.25
CA ILE A 217 -0.90 14.42 -4.39
C ILE A 217 -0.52 14.52 -5.88
N ALA A 218 0.58 15.24 -6.19
CA ALA A 218 0.99 15.53 -7.55
C ALA A 218 1.72 14.37 -8.25
N ILE A 219 1.14 13.17 -8.24
CA ILE A 219 1.75 11.99 -8.88
C ILE A 219 1.97 12.18 -10.38
N GLU A 220 1.06 12.89 -11.04
CA GLU A 220 1.16 13.23 -12.47
C GLU A 220 2.44 14.03 -12.73
N GLN A 221 2.76 15.04 -11.91
CA GLN A 221 3.96 15.86 -12.06
C GLN A 221 5.24 15.05 -11.85
N ALA A 222 5.25 14.17 -10.84
CA ALA A 222 6.41 13.30 -10.59
C ALA A 222 6.65 12.34 -11.76
N LEU A 223 5.59 11.75 -12.33
CA LEU A 223 5.69 10.89 -13.50
C LEU A 223 6.14 11.66 -14.75
N GLU A 224 5.64 12.90 -14.95
CA GLU A 224 6.03 13.77 -16.08
C GLU A 224 7.51 14.15 -16.05
N GLN A 225 8.06 14.46 -14.87
CA GLN A 225 9.49 14.78 -14.71
C GLN A 225 10.39 13.62 -15.16
N HIS A 226 9.87 12.40 -15.14
CA HIS A 226 10.57 11.17 -15.54
C HIS A 226 9.92 10.48 -16.74
N GLU A 227 9.18 11.23 -17.58
CA GLU A 227 8.29 10.65 -18.61
C GLU A 227 9.01 9.68 -19.56
N HIS A 228 10.23 10.01 -19.98
CA HIS A 228 11.01 9.18 -20.89
C HIS A 228 11.37 7.83 -20.26
N GLU A 229 11.90 7.83 -19.04
CA GLU A 229 12.27 6.59 -18.34
C GLU A 229 11.03 5.73 -18.06
N VAL A 230 9.96 6.36 -17.57
CA VAL A 230 8.71 5.68 -17.22
C VAL A 230 8.06 5.06 -18.45
N TRP A 231 7.97 5.81 -19.55
CA TRP A 231 7.38 5.30 -20.79
C TRP A 231 8.22 4.17 -21.40
N ASP A 232 9.56 4.30 -21.39
CA ASP A 232 10.46 3.23 -21.83
C ASP A 232 10.27 1.95 -21.01
N MET A 233 10.16 2.07 -19.68
CA MET A 233 9.84 0.94 -18.82
C MET A 233 8.49 0.34 -19.20
N ILE A 234 7.42 1.13 -19.32
CA ILE A 234 6.08 0.63 -19.69
C ILE A 234 6.09 -0.10 -21.04
N CYS A 235 6.86 0.38 -22.01
CA CYS A 235 7.00 -0.26 -23.31
C CYS A 235 7.87 -1.52 -23.28
N HIS A 236 8.79 -1.64 -22.33
CA HIS A 236 9.70 -2.77 -22.25
C HIS A 236 8.94 -4.07 -21.91
N HIS A 237 9.31 -5.16 -22.59
CA HIS A 237 8.55 -6.41 -22.56
C HIS A 237 8.68 -7.16 -21.23
N LYS A 238 9.73 -6.90 -20.45
CA LYS A 238 9.95 -7.50 -19.12
C LYS A 238 9.57 -6.59 -17.95
N THR A 239 8.80 -5.55 -18.19
CA THR A 239 8.38 -4.64 -17.12
C THR A 239 7.12 -5.13 -16.44
N TYR A 240 7.13 -5.03 -15.11
CA TYR A 240 6.01 -5.25 -14.22
C TYR A 240 5.65 -3.93 -13.55
N VAL A 241 4.36 -3.60 -13.56
CA VAL A 241 3.82 -2.38 -12.97
C VAL A 241 2.89 -2.76 -11.81
N TYR A 242 3.12 -2.13 -10.67
CA TYR A 242 2.33 -2.34 -9.46
C TYR A 242 1.79 -0.99 -8.99
N VAL A 243 0.48 -0.91 -8.78
CA VAL A 243 -0.19 0.30 -8.34
C VAL A 243 -0.93 0.01 -7.05
N ALA A 244 -0.73 0.83 -6.02
CA ALA A 244 -1.44 0.70 -4.75
C ALA A 244 -1.84 2.07 -4.17
N GLY A 245 -3.06 2.16 -3.66
CA GLY A 245 -3.60 3.41 -3.10
C GLY A 245 -5.10 3.56 -3.30
N LEU A 246 -5.59 4.80 -3.24
CA LEU A 246 -7.00 5.12 -3.47
C LEU A 246 -7.40 4.89 -4.93
N GLU A 247 -8.63 4.45 -5.18
CA GLU A 247 -9.17 4.20 -6.54
C GLU A 247 -8.97 5.37 -7.51
N ALA A 248 -9.05 6.61 -7.02
CA ALA A 248 -8.87 7.83 -7.81
C ALA A 248 -7.53 7.90 -8.56
N ILE A 249 -6.49 7.18 -8.10
CA ILE A 249 -5.19 7.16 -8.78
C ILE A 249 -5.27 6.53 -10.18
N SER A 250 -6.19 5.58 -10.38
CA SER A 250 -6.30 4.84 -11.65
C SER A 250 -6.61 5.77 -12.81
N GLU A 251 -7.54 6.70 -12.62
CA GLU A 251 -7.92 7.68 -13.65
C GLU A 251 -6.79 8.65 -13.97
N SER A 252 -6.05 9.11 -12.94
CA SER A 252 -4.86 9.96 -13.13
C SER A 252 -3.78 9.23 -13.91
N LEU A 253 -3.54 7.95 -13.61
CA LEU A 253 -2.57 7.12 -14.33
C LEU A 253 -2.97 6.90 -15.79
N ASP A 254 -4.25 6.67 -16.06
CA ASP A 254 -4.72 6.52 -17.44
C ASP A 254 -4.54 7.81 -18.24
N LYS A 255 -4.89 8.96 -17.67
CA LYS A 255 -4.67 10.26 -18.32
C LYS A 255 -3.20 10.51 -18.63
N ILE A 256 -2.30 10.27 -17.67
CA ILE A 256 -0.89 10.57 -17.85
C ILE A 256 -0.22 9.61 -18.84
N PHE A 257 -0.52 8.31 -18.77
CA PHE A 257 0.09 7.35 -19.68
C PHE A 257 -0.45 7.47 -21.11
N SER A 258 -1.69 7.89 -21.29
CA SER A 258 -2.21 8.29 -22.61
C SER A 258 -1.49 9.50 -23.20
N LYS A 259 -1.19 10.49 -22.35
CA LYS A 259 -0.37 11.65 -22.74
C LYS A 259 1.05 11.23 -23.14
N MET A 260 1.72 10.40 -22.33
CA MET A 260 3.05 9.84 -22.64
C MET A 260 3.04 9.00 -23.93
N ALA A 261 1.98 8.20 -24.13
CA ALA A 261 1.78 7.43 -25.35
C ALA A 261 1.51 8.29 -26.58
N LYS A 262 1.14 9.57 -26.37
CA LYS A 262 0.62 10.52 -27.37
C LYS A 262 -0.63 10.03 -28.09
N ASN A 263 -1.31 9.02 -27.53
CA ASN A 263 -2.47 8.35 -28.09
C ASN A 263 -3.13 7.46 -27.02
N GLU A 264 -4.40 7.74 -26.73
CA GLU A 264 -5.22 7.01 -25.75
C GLU A 264 -5.36 5.52 -26.11
N GLU A 265 -5.72 5.19 -27.35
CA GLU A 265 -5.89 3.80 -27.79
C GLU A 265 -4.59 2.99 -27.67
N LYS A 266 -3.45 3.63 -27.94
CA LYS A 266 -2.13 3.01 -27.79
C LYS A 266 -1.85 2.67 -26.32
N TRP A 267 -2.19 3.58 -25.40
CA TRP A 267 -2.08 3.30 -23.97
C TRP A 267 -3.02 2.18 -23.53
N GLN A 268 -4.30 2.26 -23.87
CA GLN A 268 -5.29 1.26 -23.47
C GLN A 268 -4.93 -0.14 -23.97
N ARG A 269 -4.45 -0.25 -25.22
CA ARG A 269 -3.92 -1.51 -25.75
C ARG A 269 -2.72 -2.01 -24.93
N ARG A 270 -1.78 -1.12 -24.59
CA ARG A 270 -0.61 -1.51 -23.81
C ARG A 270 -0.97 -1.92 -22.38
N LYS A 271 -1.86 -1.21 -21.71
CA LYS A 271 -2.39 -1.58 -20.39
C LYS A 271 -3.08 -2.94 -20.44
N ALA A 272 -3.88 -3.21 -21.48
CA ALA A 272 -4.51 -4.51 -21.69
C ALA A 272 -3.49 -5.64 -21.91
N GLU A 273 -2.42 -5.41 -22.68
CA GLU A 273 -1.31 -6.37 -22.84
C GLU A 273 -0.59 -6.67 -21.51
N LEU A 274 -0.34 -5.64 -20.70
CA LEU A 274 0.27 -5.80 -19.39
C LEU A 274 -0.65 -6.59 -18.45
N LYS A 275 -1.95 -6.26 -18.40
CA LYS A 275 -2.95 -6.99 -17.60
C LYS A 275 -3.07 -8.45 -18.03
N ALA A 276 -3.20 -8.71 -19.34
CA ALA A 276 -3.27 -10.07 -19.89
C ALA A 276 -2.00 -10.89 -19.59
N GLY A 277 -0.85 -10.23 -19.59
CA GLY A 277 0.43 -10.83 -19.20
C GLY A 277 0.68 -10.91 -17.69
N LYS A 278 -0.28 -10.54 -16.83
CA LYS A 278 -0.11 -10.43 -15.37
C LYS A 278 1.07 -9.53 -14.94
N ARG A 279 1.34 -8.49 -15.73
CA ARG A 279 2.41 -7.50 -15.54
C ARG A 279 1.88 -6.11 -15.16
N TRP A 280 0.57 -5.98 -14.96
CA TRP A 280 -0.05 -4.80 -14.38
C TRP A 280 -0.96 -5.26 -13.24
N ILE A 281 -0.54 -4.97 -12.01
CA ILE A 281 -1.22 -5.38 -10.78
C ILE A 281 -1.67 -4.13 -10.04
N GLU A 282 -2.94 -4.11 -9.64
CA GLU A 282 -3.59 -3.01 -8.92
C GLU A 282 -4.09 -3.49 -7.57
N LEU A 283 -3.79 -2.74 -6.51
CA LEU A 283 -4.38 -2.86 -5.17
C LEU A 283 -4.99 -1.52 -4.80
N LEU A 284 -6.23 -1.32 -5.24
CA LEU A 284 -6.97 -0.07 -5.08
C LEU A 284 -8.12 -0.24 -4.08
N TYR A 285 -8.43 0.83 -3.33
CA TYR A 285 -9.44 0.85 -2.27
C TYR A 285 -10.16 2.19 -2.10
#